data_AF-A0A2N2C0M1-F1
#
_entry.id   AF-A0A2N2C0M1-F1
#
_cell.length_a   1.000
_cell.length_b   1.000
_cell.length_c   1.000
_cell.angle_alpha   90.00
_cell.angle_beta   90.00
_cell.angle_gamma   90.00
#
_symmetry.space_group_name_H-M   'P 1'
#
loop_
_entity.id
_entity.type
_entity.pdbx_description
1 polymer ?
#
loop_
_entity_poly.entity_id
_entity_poly.type
_entity_poly.pdbx_seq_one_letter_code
_entity_poly.pdbx_strand_id
1 'polypeptide(L)'
;ERMDGSGYPNRLKGNEILMEAHILIVADVVETMMTHRPYRAALGVDKALEEISLYRLTKYHPEVVDACIGLFVEEHYSLDDSLSEIHIPL
;
A
#
# COMPACT_ATOMS: atom_id res chain seq x y z
N GLU A 1 -5.35 10.91 0.99
CA GLU A 1 -4.25 11.74 1.56
C GLU A 1 -2.88 11.14 1.22
N ARG A 2 -1.80 11.92 1.37
CA ARG A 2 -0.39 11.49 1.20
C ARG A 2 0.43 12.21 2.28
N MET A 3 1.51 11.60 2.78
CA MET A 3 2.28 12.18 3.88
C MET A 3 2.81 13.60 3.58
N ASP A 4 3.17 13.90 2.33
CA ASP A 4 3.63 15.22 1.87
C ASP A 4 2.49 16.25 1.62
N GLY A 5 1.23 15.84 1.74
CA GLY A 5 0.05 16.67 1.48
C GLY A 5 -0.29 16.85 0.01
N SER A 6 0.33 16.09 -0.89
CA SER A 6 -0.06 16.04 -2.31
C SER A 6 -1.38 15.29 -2.54
N GLY A 7 -1.87 14.57 -1.52
CA GLY A 7 -3.10 13.79 -1.57
C GLY A 7 -4.38 14.63 -1.52
N TYR A 8 -5.51 13.95 -1.64
CA TYR A 8 -6.84 14.53 -1.60
C TYR A 8 -7.72 13.77 -0.58
N PRO A 9 -8.88 14.32 -0.16
CA PRO A 9 -9.43 15.64 -0.53
C PRO A 9 -8.89 16.83 0.27
N ASN A 10 -8.44 16.60 1.50
CA ASN A 10 -8.14 17.68 2.45
C ASN A 10 -6.67 18.12 2.44
N ARG A 11 -5.79 17.37 1.75
CA ARG A 11 -4.35 17.65 1.64
C ARG A 11 -3.64 17.66 2.99
N LEU A 12 -4.04 16.72 3.86
CA LEU A 12 -3.45 16.53 5.19
C LEU A 12 -1.98 16.10 5.06
N LYS A 13 -1.14 16.51 6.01
CA LYS A 13 0.30 16.23 6.02
C LYS A 13 0.75 15.51 7.28
N GLY A 14 1.67 14.56 7.13
CA GLY A 14 2.35 13.89 8.24
C GLY A 14 1.39 13.45 9.34
N ASN A 15 1.50 14.11 10.50
CA ASN A 15 0.75 13.81 11.72
C ASN A 15 -0.73 14.27 11.71
N GLU A 16 -1.16 15.02 10.69
CA GLU A 16 -2.58 15.32 10.48
C GLU A 16 -3.34 14.09 9.96
N ILE A 17 -2.62 13.10 9.43
CA ILE A 17 -3.16 11.82 8.98
C ILE A 17 -2.99 10.82 10.12
N LEU A 18 -4.07 10.14 10.47
CA LEU A 18 -4.06 9.06 11.49
C LEU A 18 -3.10 7.93 11.08
N MET A 19 -2.47 7.28 12.07
CA MET A 19 -1.55 6.17 11.84
C MET A 19 -2.22 5.02 11.07
N GLU A 20 -3.47 4.71 11.40
CA GLU A 20 -4.29 3.71 10.75
C GLU A 20 -4.52 4.04 9.27
N ALA A 21 -4.67 5.32 8.94
CA ALA A 21 -4.79 5.74 7.55
C ALA A 21 -3.47 5.58 6.78
N HIS A 22 -2.32 5.81 7.42
CA HIS A 22 -1.02 5.50 6.80
C HIS A 22 -0.88 4.00 6.51
N ILE A 23 -1.32 3.13 7.43
CA ILE A 23 -1.36 1.66 7.24
C ILE A 23 -2.20 1.30 6.03
N LEU A 24 -3.44 1.80 5.96
CA LEU A 24 -4.33 1.53 4.83
C LEU A 24 -3.77 2.02 3.50
N ILE A 25 -3.12 3.19 3.47
CA ILE A 25 -2.51 3.74 2.24
C ILE A 25 -1.42 2.81 1.71
N VAL A 26 -0.52 2.32 2.57
CA VAL A 26 0.57 1.42 2.14
C VAL A 26 0.01 0.07 1.71
N ALA A 27 -0.93 -0.49 2.47
CA ALA A 27 -1.58 -1.77 2.14
C ALA A 27 -2.29 -1.72 0.78
N ASP A 28 -3.11 -0.69 0.52
CA ASP A 28 -3.83 -0.50 -0.74
C ASP A 28 -2.89 -0.38 -1.95
N VAL A 29 -1.76 0.33 -1.79
CA VAL A 29 -0.75 0.45 -2.86
C VAL A 29 -0.14 -0.90 -3.18
N VAL A 30 0.29 -1.65 -2.17
CA VAL A 30 0.92 -2.95 -2.36
C VAL A 30 -0.06 -3.95 -3.00
N GLU A 31 -1.27 -4.05 -2.46
CA GLU A 31 -2.33 -4.91 -3.00
C GLU A 31 -2.63 -4.53 -4.46
N THR A 32 -2.87 -3.24 -4.73
CA THR A 32 -3.12 -2.74 -6.10
C THR A 32 -1.98 -3.09 -7.06
N MET A 33 -0.74 -3.08 -6.59
CA MET A 33 0.42 -3.39 -7.41
C MET A 33 0.57 -4.89 -7.69
N MET A 34 0.14 -5.73 -6.76
CA MET A 34 0.27 -7.19 -6.81
C MET A 34 -0.93 -7.90 -7.45
N THR A 35 -2.11 -7.27 -7.48
CA THR A 35 -3.33 -7.89 -8.03
C THR A 35 -3.52 -7.59 -9.52
N HIS A 36 -3.99 -8.59 -10.28
CA HIS A 36 -4.36 -8.43 -11.68
C HIS A 36 -5.66 -7.62 -11.80
N ARG A 37 -5.70 -6.62 -12.69
CA ARG A 37 -6.90 -5.83 -13.01
C ARG A 37 -7.22 -5.95 -14.50
N PRO A 38 -8.48 -5.73 -14.93
CA PRO A 38 -8.90 -5.93 -16.33
C PRO A 38 -8.02 -5.23 -17.39
N TYR A 39 -7.34 -4.15 -17.00
CA TYR A 39 -6.49 -3.33 -17.88
C TYR A 39 -5.01 -3.28 -17.46
N ARG A 40 -4.61 -4.04 -16.44
CA ARG A 40 -3.26 -3.97 -15.89
C ARG A 40 -2.89 -5.31 -15.25
N ALA A 41 -1.89 -5.97 -15.82
CA ALA A 41 -1.32 -7.15 -15.18
C ALA A 41 -0.74 -6.79 -13.80
N ALA A 42 -0.71 -7.78 -12.91
CA ALA A 42 0.03 -7.69 -11.67
C ALA A 42 1.50 -7.36 -11.97
N LEU A 43 2.09 -6.42 -11.22
CA LEU A 43 3.53 -6.12 -11.33
C LEU A 43 4.38 -7.00 -10.41
N GLY A 44 3.76 -7.67 -9.44
CA GLY A 44 4.42 -8.54 -8.47
C GLY A 44 4.94 -7.80 -7.24
N VAL A 45 5.37 -8.59 -6.25
CA VAL A 45 5.82 -8.13 -4.94
C VAL A 45 7.03 -7.20 -5.02
N ASP A 46 8.04 -7.56 -5.82
CA ASP A 46 9.28 -6.78 -5.91
C ASP A 46 9.01 -5.34 -6.35
N LYS A 47 8.13 -5.15 -7.33
CA LYS A 47 7.75 -3.83 -7.81
C LYS A 47 6.91 -3.06 -6.80
N ALA A 48 6.05 -3.74 -6.05
CA ALA A 48 5.29 -3.11 -4.98
C ALA A 48 6.20 -2.60 -3.85
N LEU A 49 7.16 -3.42 -3.42
CA LEU A 49 8.13 -3.05 -2.38
C LEU A 49 9.07 -1.93 -2.86
N GLU A 50 9.50 -1.95 -4.13
CA GLU A 50 10.28 -0.87 -4.75
C GLU A 50 9.54 0.48 -4.70
N GLU A 51 8.25 0.51 -5.08
CA GLU A 51 7.42 1.72 -5.07
C GLU A 51 7.30 2.34 -3.66
N ILE A 52 6.94 1.53 -2.65
CA ILE A 52 6.75 2.06 -1.30
C ILE A 52 8.07 2.48 -0.66
N SER A 53 9.16 1.79 -0.97
CA SER A 53 10.51 2.16 -0.53
C SER A 53 10.96 3.49 -1.13
N LEU A 54 10.73 3.69 -2.44
CA LEU A 54 11.07 4.92 -3.15
C LEU A 54 10.43 6.17 -2.52
N TYR A 55 9.23 6.04 -1.96
CA TYR A 55 8.48 7.17 -1.39
C TYR A 55 8.29 7.11 0.14
N ARG A 56 9.10 6.31 0.85
CA ARG A 56 9.03 6.02 2.30
C ARG A 56 9.02 7.23 3.25
N LEU A 57 9.52 8.38 2.82
CA LEU A 57 9.60 9.61 3.63
C LEU A 57 8.90 10.80 2.99
N THR A 58 8.21 10.57 1.87
CA THR A 58 7.56 11.62 1.09
C THR A 58 6.07 11.34 1.02
N LYS A 59 5.67 10.27 0.32
CA LYS A 59 4.25 9.94 0.15
C LYS A 59 3.72 9.02 1.26
N TYR A 60 4.60 8.22 1.86
CA TYR A 60 4.25 7.17 2.81
C TYR A 60 4.94 7.37 4.15
N HIS A 61 4.35 6.81 5.22
CA HIS A 61 4.94 6.86 6.56
C HIS A 61 6.08 5.85 6.71
N PRO A 62 7.25 6.26 7.23
CA PRO A 62 8.44 5.41 7.26
C PRO A 62 8.25 4.12 8.06
N GLU A 63 7.63 4.21 9.24
CA GLU A 63 7.40 3.04 10.10
C GLU A 63 6.42 2.04 9.46
N VAL A 64 5.43 2.53 8.71
CA VAL A 64 4.45 1.67 8.04
C VAL A 64 5.09 0.95 6.85
N VAL A 65 5.91 1.67 6.07
CA VAL A 65 6.65 1.07 4.96
C VAL A 65 7.61 0.00 5.47
N ASP A 66 8.36 0.26 6.54
CA ASP A 66 9.27 -0.73 7.12
C ASP A 66 8.53 -1.96 7.61
N ALA A 67 7.42 -1.78 8.33
CA ALA A 67 6.60 -2.89 8.80
C ALA A 67 6.07 -3.73 7.63
N CYS A 68 5.62 -3.08 6.56
CA CYS A 68 5.15 -3.78 5.37
C CYS A 68 6.27 -4.55 4.67
N ILE A 69 7.46 -3.95 4.49
CA ILE A 69 8.62 -4.64 3.89
C ILE A 69 9.03 -5.84 4.76
N GLY A 70 9.10 -5.68 6.09
CA GLY A 70 9.44 -6.74 7.02
C GLY A 70 8.49 -7.96 6.89
N LEU A 71 7.20 -7.71 6.70
CA LEU A 71 6.20 -8.77 6.48
C LEU A 71 6.53 -9.67 5.27
N PHE A 72 7.01 -9.09 4.17
CA PHE A 72 7.33 -9.85 2.97
C PHE A 72 8.74 -10.47 3.00
N VAL A 73 9.71 -9.77 3.58
CA VAL A 73 11.12 -10.18 3.56
C VAL A 73 11.46 -11.16 4.70
N GLU A 74 10.91 -10.95 5.89
CA GLU A 74 11.24 -11.73 7.08
C GLU A 74 10.19 -12.82 7.32
N GLU A 75 8.92 -12.44 7.27
CA GLU A 75 7.78 -13.33 7.55
C GLU A 75 7.28 -14.09 6.30
N HIS A 76 7.91 -13.88 5.14
CA HIS A 76 7.62 -14.58 3.87
C HIS A 76 6.13 -14.54 3.48
N TYR A 77 5.46 -13.44 3.79
CA TYR A 77 4.04 -13.29 3.50
C TYR A 77 3.73 -13.33 2.00
N SER A 78 2.61 -13.94 1.64
CA SER A 78 2.09 -13.98 0.27
C SER A 78 0.63 -13.55 0.24
N LEU A 79 0.27 -12.69 -0.71
CA LEU A 79 -1.13 -12.39 -1.01
C LEU A 79 -1.71 -13.57 -1.80
N ASP A 80 -2.63 -14.30 -1.18
CA ASP A 80 -3.35 -15.39 -1.84
C ASP A 80 -4.57 -14.81 -2.58
N ASP A 81 -4.75 -15.17 -3.85
CA ASP A 81 -5.81 -14.63 -4.73
C ASP A 81 -7.23 -15.06 -4.31
N SER A 82 -7.36 -15.95 -3.31
CA SER A 82 -8.63 -16.52 -2.85
C SER A 82 -9.60 -15.51 -2.22
N LEU A 83 -9.18 -14.27 -1.98
CA LEU A 83 -10.05 -13.20 -1.45
C LEU A 83 -10.72 -12.36 -2.55
N SER A 84 -10.32 -12.52 -3.82
CA SER A 84 -10.94 -11.83 -4.96
C SER A 84 -12.34 -12.36 -5.32
N GLU A 85 -12.77 -13.50 -4.76
CA GLU A 85 -14.11 -14.08 -4.93
C GLU A 85 -15.15 -13.59 -3.91
N ILE A 86 -14.85 -12.57 -3.09
CA ILE A 86 -15.89 -11.95 -2.27
C ILE A 86 -16.75 -11.06 -3.18
N HIS A 87 -17.75 -11.69 -3.80
CA HIS A 87 -18.88 -11.01 -4.41
C HIS A 87 -19.58 -10.21 -3.32
N ILE A 88 -19.33 -8.90 -3.26
CA ILE A 88 -20.16 -7.98 -2.48
C ILE A 88 -21.38 -7.68 -3.36
N PRO A 89 -22.55 -8.28 -3.09
CA PRO A 89 -23.75 -7.87 -3.79
C PRO A 89 -24.01 -6.39 -3.47
N LEU A 90 -24.23 -5.59 -4.52
CA LEU A 90 -24.78 -4.24 -4.42
C LEU A 90 -26.18 -4.25 -3.81
#